data_AF-A0A6S7BIQ6-F1
#
_entry.id   AF-A0A6S7BIQ6-F1
#
_cell.length_a   1.000
_cell.length_b   1.000
_cell.length_c   1.000
_cell.angle_alpha   90.00
_cell.angle_beta   90.00
_cell.angle_gamma   90.00
#
_symmetry.space_group_name_H-M   'P 1'
#
loop_
_entity.id
_entity.type
_entity.pdbx_description
1 polymer ?
#
loop_
_entity_poly.entity_id
_entity_poly.type
_entity_poly.pdbx_seq_one_letter_code
_entity_poly.pdbx_strand_id
1 'polypeptide(L)'
;MVLDFPYGLGLSFYFDGPDRMYVKVPFGGRVYYRRVADAAPAQRQAAAASEAVAPVRVAQTVVPAAAPTVIQSADYRTLMQQAQAAMRDGAADQAETLLAQAEQYPPAHPEVDYDYAVLAARSAQPELAIEHLNDAFKRGFRQFDLLDSTRDFDVLKSDVRYQALVARYR
;
A
#
# COMPACT_ATOMS: atom_id res chain seq x y z
N MET A 1 -9.48 -15.47 9.99
CA MET A 1 -10.76 -16.22 9.98
C MET A 1 -11.04 -16.62 8.54
N VAL A 2 -11.46 -17.85 8.28
CA VAL A 2 -11.73 -18.34 6.92
C VAL A 2 -13.23 -18.57 6.80
N LEU A 3 -13.87 -17.92 5.83
CA LEU A 3 -15.27 -18.21 5.49
C LEU A 3 -15.30 -18.95 4.16
N ASP A 4 -15.86 -20.15 4.20
CA ASP A 4 -16.04 -21.01 3.04
C ASP A 4 -17.47 -20.85 2.51
N PHE A 5 -17.60 -20.53 1.22
CA PHE A 5 -18.89 -20.40 0.55
C PHE A 5 -19.09 -21.57 -0.41
N PRO A 6 -20.33 -22.07 -0.61
CA PRO A 6 -20.64 -23.28 -1.37
C PRO A 6 -20.30 -23.22 -2.87
N TYR A 7 -19.71 -22.11 -3.34
CA TYR A 7 -19.25 -21.90 -4.71
C TYR A 7 -17.72 -22.07 -4.87
N GLY A 8 -17.01 -22.65 -3.89
CA GLY A 8 -15.58 -22.98 -4.01
C GLY A 8 -14.62 -21.79 -3.89
N LEU A 9 -15.12 -20.64 -3.44
CA LEU A 9 -14.33 -19.43 -3.19
C LEU A 9 -14.10 -19.27 -1.68
N GLY A 10 -12.94 -19.73 -1.21
CA GLY A 10 -12.50 -19.51 0.16
C GLY A 10 -11.98 -18.08 0.35
N LEU A 11 -12.65 -17.27 1.16
CA LEU A 11 -12.17 -15.93 1.54
C LEU A 11 -11.37 -16.02 2.84
N SER A 12 -10.10 -15.63 2.77
CA SER A 12 -9.21 -15.58 3.94
C SER A 12 -9.06 -14.15 4.42
N PHE A 13 -9.51 -13.91 5.66
CA PHE A 13 -9.42 -12.63 6.35
C PHE A 13 -8.24 -12.64 7.30
N TYR A 14 -7.36 -11.65 7.14
CA TYR A 14 -6.17 -11.44 7.95
C TYR A 14 -6.28 -10.09 8.67
N PHE A 15 -5.95 -10.08 9.95
CA PHE A 15 -6.01 -8.89 10.80
C PHE A 15 -4.58 -8.39 11.01
N ASP A 16 -4.34 -7.13 10.68
CA ASP A 16 -3.02 -6.47 10.72
C ASP A 16 -3.08 -5.24 11.64
N GLY A 17 -3.53 -5.48 12.89
CA GLY A 17 -3.76 -4.44 13.90
C GLY A 17 -5.25 -4.19 14.24
N PRO A 18 -5.54 -3.27 15.18
CA PRO A 18 -6.91 -3.05 15.69
C PRO A 18 -7.88 -2.46 14.64
N ASP A 19 -7.37 -1.73 13.64
CA ASP A 19 -8.19 -1.01 12.65
C ASP A 19 -7.94 -1.45 11.20
N ARG A 20 -7.14 -2.50 10.99
CA ARG A 20 -6.71 -2.94 9.67
C ARG A 20 -6.97 -4.43 9.48
N MET A 21 -7.70 -4.72 8.41
CA MET A 21 -7.97 -6.08 7.95
C MET A 21 -7.72 -6.14 6.46
N TYR A 22 -7.14 -7.22 5.95
CA TYR A 22 -7.11 -7.47 4.51
C TYR A 22 -7.78 -8.79 4.16
N VAL A 23 -8.44 -8.79 3.01
CA VAL A 23 -9.08 -9.96 2.40
C VAL A 23 -8.25 -10.37 1.21
N LYS A 24 -7.81 -11.62 1.20
CA LYS A 24 -7.14 -12.21 0.05
C LYS A 24 -8.19 -12.88 -0.82
N VAL A 25 -8.40 -12.36 -2.02
CA VAL A 25 -9.34 -12.93 -3.00
C VAL A 25 -8.52 -13.73 -4.02
N PRO A 26 -8.90 -14.98 -4.33
CA PRO A 26 -8.25 -15.70 -5.42
C PRO A 26 -8.47 -14.93 -6.73
N PHE A 27 -7.40 -14.72 -7.49
CA PHE A 27 -7.35 -14.00 -8.78
C PHE A 27 -7.45 -12.46 -8.76
N GLY A 28 -7.55 -11.82 -7.58
CA GLY A 28 -7.77 -10.36 -7.48
C GLY A 28 -6.78 -9.57 -6.60
N GLY A 29 -5.73 -10.21 -6.07
CA GLY A 29 -4.78 -9.55 -5.16
C GLY A 29 -5.30 -9.41 -3.73
N ARG A 30 -4.66 -8.53 -2.94
CA ARG A 30 -5.01 -8.25 -1.53
C ARG A 30 -5.84 -6.97 -1.46
N VAL A 31 -7.01 -7.05 -0.83
CA VAL A 31 -7.87 -5.88 -0.61
C VAL A 31 -7.75 -5.45 0.85
N TYR A 32 -7.24 -4.25 1.08
CA TYR A 32 -7.07 -3.67 2.42
C TYR A 32 -8.30 -2.88 2.83
N TYR A 33 -8.86 -3.21 4.00
CA TYR A 33 -9.96 -2.49 4.63
C TYR A 33 -9.44 -1.74 5.86
N ARG A 34 -9.76 -0.45 5.96
CA ARG A 34 -9.47 0.40 7.11
C ARG A 34 -10.78 0.97 7.66
N ARG A 35 -11.05 0.75 8.95
CA ARG A 35 -12.15 1.43 9.62
C ARG A 35 -11.76 2.90 9.88
N VAL A 36 -12.49 3.82 9.28
CA VAL A 36 -12.48 5.22 9.69
C VAL A 36 -13.52 5.36 10.80
N ALA A 37 -13.07 5.75 12.00
CA ALA A 37 -13.96 6.09 13.09
C ALA A 37 -14.66 7.41 12.73
N ASP A 38 -15.88 7.31 12.22
CA ASP A 38 -16.78 8.45 12.12
C ASP A 38 -17.08 8.91 13.55
N ALA A 39 -16.51 10.05 13.94
CA ALA A 39 -16.91 10.75 15.15
C ALA A 39 -18.32 11.29 14.92
N ALA A 40 -19.32 10.45 15.14
CA ALA A 40 -20.72 10.81 15.06
C ALA A 40 -21.00 12.01 16.00
N PRO A 41 -21.50 13.16 15.50
CA PRO A 41 -21.99 14.19 16.39
C PRO A 41 -23.27 13.68 17.05
N ALA A 42 -23.20 13.50 18.38
CA ALA A 42 -24.31 13.13 19.22
C ALA A 42 -25.46 14.14 19.06
N GLN A 43 -26.53 13.70 18.41
CA GLN A 43 -27.77 14.46 18.27
C GLN A 43 -28.48 14.50 19.63
N ARG A 44 -28.25 15.54 20.42
CA ARG A 44 -29.10 15.85 21.59
C ARG A 44 -30.46 16.28 21.08
N GLN A 45 -31.40 15.35 21.10
CA GLN A 45 -32.82 15.64 20.99
C GLN A 45 -33.27 16.34 22.28
N ALA A 46 -33.54 17.64 22.21
CA ALA A 46 -34.36 18.34 23.20
C ALA A 46 -35.57 18.93 22.47
N ALA A 47 -36.76 18.46 22.88
CA ALA A 47 -38.05 18.82 22.32
C ALA A 47 -38.52 20.21 22.78
N ALA A 48 -39.12 21.00 21.89
CA ALA A 48 -40.24 21.89 22.20
C ALA A 48 -40.89 22.46 20.91
N ALA A 49 -42.16 22.09 20.72
CA ALA A 49 -43.31 22.83 20.18
C ALA A 49 -43.19 23.93 19.09
N SER A 50 -44.01 23.74 18.05
CA SER A 50 -44.88 24.70 17.33
C SER A 50 -44.31 26.02 16.80
N GLU A 51 -44.33 26.24 15.48
CA GLU A 51 -45.30 27.11 14.79
C GLU A 51 -44.99 27.32 13.28
N ALA A 52 -46.05 27.20 12.49
CA ALA A 52 -46.44 27.93 11.28
C ALA A 52 -45.41 28.51 10.26
N VAL A 53 -45.53 27.99 9.03
CA VAL A 53 -45.69 28.68 7.72
C VAL A 53 -44.66 29.73 7.27
N ALA A 54 -43.81 29.36 6.31
CA ALA A 54 -43.50 30.13 5.08
C ALA A 54 -42.69 29.25 4.10
N PRO A 55 -42.91 29.31 2.77
CA PRO A 55 -42.08 28.59 1.81
C PRO A 55 -40.70 29.25 1.72
N VAL A 56 -39.77 28.80 2.56
CA VAL A 56 -38.36 29.14 2.42
C VAL A 56 -37.89 28.50 1.13
N ARG A 57 -37.60 29.36 0.15
CA ARG A 57 -36.83 29.02 -1.06
C ARG A 57 -35.72 28.06 -0.64
N VAL A 58 -35.70 26.88 -1.25
CA VAL A 58 -34.56 25.98 -1.17
C VAL A 58 -33.40 26.72 -1.82
N ALA A 59 -32.71 27.55 -1.04
CA ALA A 59 -31.32 27.83 -1.28
C ALA A 59 -30.67 26.46 -1.18
N GLN A 60 -30.50 25.82 -2.33
CA GLN A 60 -29.51 24.79 -2.51
C GLN A 60 -28.20 25.49 -2.16
N THR A 61 -27.86 25.48 -0.87
CA THR A 61 -26.47 25.51 -0.47
C THR A 61 -25.91 24.29 -1.18
N VAL A 62 -25.30 24.56 -2.33
CA VAL A 62 -24.33 23.67 -2.95
C VAL A 62 -23.31 23.48 -1.84
N VAL A 63 -23.53 22.46 -1.00
CA VAL A 63 -22.44 21.74 -0.41
C VAL A 63 -21.52 21.50 -1.60
N PRO A 64 -20.29 22.02 -1.61
CA PRO A 64 -19.35 21.52 -2.59
C PRO A 64 -19.37 20.02 -2.32
N ALA A 65 -19.94 19.27 -3.26
CA ALA A 65 -19.75 17.85 -3.33
C ALA A 65 -18.24 17.74 -3.24
N ALA A 66 -17.75 17.29 -2.08
CA ALA A 66 -16.36 16.94 -1.94
C ALA A 66 -16.13 16.06 -3.15
N ALA A 67 -15.35 16.59 -4.10
CA ALA A 67 -15.11 15.93 -5.35
C ALA A 67 -14.79 14.49 -4.95
N PRO A 68 -15.34 13.46 -5.63
CA PRO A 68 -14.77 12.13 -5.47
C PRO A 68 -13.28 12.40 -5.55
N THR A 69 -12.52 12.06 -4.50
CA THR A 69 -11.08 12.17 -4.58
C THR A 69 -10.79 11.23 -5.73
N VAL A 70 -10.65 11.84 -6.91
CA VAL A 70 -10.08 11.23 -8.08
C VAL A 70 -8.80 10.77 -7.45
N ILE A 71 -8.69 9.46 -7.23
CA ILE A 71 -7.41 8.81 -7.11
C ILE A 71 -6.80 9.25 -8.43
N GLN A 72 -6.11 10.40 -8.39
CA GLN A 72 -5.37 10.89 -9.53
C GLN A 72 -4.52 9.68 -9.82
N SER A 73 -4.72 9.11 -10.99
CA SER A 73 -3.89 8.05 -11.52
C SER A 73 -2.49 8.65 -11.57
N ALA A 74 -1.81 8.62 -10.42
CA ALA A 74 -0.48 9.14 -10.29
C ALA A 74 0.31 8.23 -11.21
N ASP A 75 0.95 8.82 -12.22
CA ASP A 75 1.76 8.04 -13.13
C ASP A 75 2.73 7.19 -12.31
N TYR A 76 3.01 5.96 -12.77
CA TYR A 76 3.93 5.04 -12.11
C TYR A 76 5.22 5.74 -11.64
N ARG A 77 5.78 6.63 -12.48
CA ARG A 77 6.98 7.42 -12.16
C ARG A 77 6.80 8.32 -10.94
N THR A 78 5.65 8.97 -10.80
CA THR A 78 5.32 9.85 -9.69
C THR A 78 5.18 9.04 -8.40
N LEU A 79 4.55 7.86 -8.45
CA LEU A 79 4.44 6.95 -7.31
C LEU A 79 5.82 6.47 -6.84
N MET A 80 6.69 6.05 -7.77
CA MET A 80 8.06 5.64 -7.43
C MET A 80 8.88 6.77 -6.82
N GLN A 81 8.79 7.99 -7.36
CA GLN A 81 9.48 9.15 -6.80
C GLN A 81 9.01 9.47 -5.36
N GLN A 82 7.70 9.41 -5.13
CA GLN A 82 7.14 9.63 -3.80
C GLN A 82 7.53 8.49 -2.84
N ALA A 83 7.53 7.24 -3.30
CA ALA A 83 7.94 6.10 -2.49
C ALA A 83 9.40 6.25 -2.04
N GLN A 84 10.30 6.60 -2.96
CA GLN A 84 11.71 6.83 -2.65
C GLN A 84 11.92 8.02 -1.72
N ALA A 85 11.14 9.09 -1.87
CA ALA A 85 11.16 10.20 -0.92
C ALA A 85 10.72 9.74 0.49
N ALA A 86 9.60 9.02 0.60
CA ALA A 86 9.13 8.46 1.86
C ALA A 86 10.16 7.50 2.50
N MET A 87 10.84 6.67 1.69
CA MET A 87 11.92 5.81 2.16
C MET A 87 13.09 6.62 2.75
N ARG A 88 13.48 7.71 2.10
CA ARG A 88 14.55 8.61 2.58
C ARG A 88 14.16 9.32 3.87
N ASP A 89 12.89 9.66 4.02
CA ASP A 89 12.34 10.31 5.21
C ASP A 89 12.08 9.31 6.36
N GLY A 90 12.32 8.01 6.14
CA GLY A 90 12.09 6.95 7.12
C GLY A 90 10.62 6.59 7.32
N ALA A 91 9.73 7.09 6.46
CA ALA A 91 8.30 6.81 6.49
C ALA A 91 7.99 5.48 5.76
N ALA A 92 8.43 4.36 6.36
CA ALA A 92 8.33 3.02 5.78
C ALA A 92 6.88 2.64 5.40
N ASP A 93 5.90 2.91 6.26
CA ASP A 93 4.48 2.61 5.98
C ASP A 93 3.95 3.36 4.74
N GLN A 94 4.38 4.62 4.57
CA GLN A 94 3.98 5.45 3.44
C GLN A 94 4.65 4.96 2.15
N ALA A 95 5.95 4.65 2.22
CA ALA A 95 6.68 4.06 1.10
C ALA A 95 6.05 2.75 0.63
N GLU A 96 5.71 1.85 1.56
CA GLU A 96 5.07 0.57 1.24
C GLU A 96 3.72 0.76 0.55
N THR A 97 2.92 1.71 1.01
CA THR A 97 1.62 2.05 0.40
C THR A 97 1.80 2.60 -1.02
N LEU A 98 2.84 3.40 -1.26
CA LEU A 98 3.15 3.97 -2.57
C LEU A 98 3.68 2.92 -3.54
N LEU A 99 4.55 2.02 -3.07
CA LEU A 99 5.03 0.88 -3.86
C LEU A 99 3.90 -0.09 -4.21
N ALA A 100 2.98 -0.34 -3.28
CA ALA A 100 1.82 -1.20 -3.53
C ALA A 100 0.88 -0.60 -4.59
N GLN A 101 0.76 0.73 -4.65
CA GLN A 101 0.06 1.41 -5.72
C GLN A 101 0.84 1.33 -7.04
N ALA A 102 2.17 1.47 -7.01
CA ALA A 102 3.01 1.35 -8.20
C ALA A 102 2.99 -0.05 -8.82
N GLU A 103 2.90 -1.11 -8.01
CA GLU A 103 2.80 -2.51 -8.46
C GLU A 103 1.51 -2.78 -9.26
N GLN A 104 0.46 -1.98 -9.05
CA GLN A 104 -0.80 -2.10 -9.79
C GLN A 104 -0.69 -1.67 -11.26
N TYR A 105 0.42 -1.06 -11.66
CA TYR A 105 0.65 -0.61 -13.03
C TYR A 105 1.35 -1.71 -13.84
N PRO A 106 0.68 -2.34 -14.82
CA PRO A 106 1.33 -3.26 -15.74
C PRO A 106 2.12 -2.50 -16.82
N PRO A 107 3.27 -3.05 -17.29
CA PRO A 107 3.87 -4.32 -16.86
C PRO A 107 4.52 -4.19 -15.48
N ALA A 108 4.60 -5.30 -14.74
CA ALA A 108 5.22 -5.27 -13.42
C ALA A 108 6.70 -4.86 -13.51
N HIS A 109 7.05 -3.85 -12.71
CA HIS A 109 8.33 -3.16 -12.81
C HIS A 109 9.35 -3.71 -11.80
N PRO A 110 10.53 -4.16 -12.25
CA PRO A 110 11.58 -4.68 -11.37
C PRO A 110 12.06 -3.69 -10.31
N GLU A 111 11.93 -2.38 -10.57
CA GLU A 111 12.30 -1.31 -9.64
C GLU A 111 11.41 -1.30 -8.39
N VAL A 112 10.15 -1.74 -8.50
CA VAL A 112 9.23 -1.84 -7.36
C VAL A 112 9.73 -2.90 -6.37
N ASP A 113 10.08 -4.08 -6.89
CA ASP A 113 10.64 -5.17 -6.07
C ASP A 113 11.99 -4.77 -5.46
N TYR A 114 12.82 -4.01 -6.19
CA TYR A 114 14.07 -3.48 -5.66
C TYR A 114 13.84 -2.55 -4.47
N ASP A 115 12.91 -1.59 -4.58
CA ASP A 115 12.62 -0.64 -3.50
C ASP A 115 11.98 -1.36 -2.28
N TYR A 116 11.18 -2.40 -2.50
CA TYR A 116 10.73 -3.31 -1.44
C TYR A 116 11.88 -4.02 -0.73
N ALA A 117 12.89 -4.49 -1.47
CA ALA A 117 14.06 -5.10 -0.86
C ALA A 117 14.83 -4.13 0.03
N VAL A 118 14.99 -2.88 -0.41
CA VAL A 118 15.65 -1.83 0.39
C VAL A 118 14.87 -1.56 1.68
N LEU A 119 13.54 -1.47 1.61
CA LEU A 119 12.68 -1.34 2.80
C LEU A 119 12.89 -2.52 3.76
N ALA A 120 12.82 -3.75 3.26
CA ALA A 120 13.01 -4.95 4.08
C ALA A 120 14.40 -5.00 4.73
N ALA A 121 15.45 -4.62 4.00
CA ALA A 121 16.81 -4.56 4.53
C ALA A 121 16.93 -3.51 5.65
N ARG A 122 16.32 -2.34 5.48
CA ARG A 122 16.25 -1.29 6.53
C ARG A 122 15.50 -1.74 7.77
N SER A 123 14.44 -2.51 7.58
CA SER A 123 13.65 -3.08 8.67
C SER A 123 14.28 -4.31 9.33
N ALA A 124 15.56 -4.61 9.03
CA ALA A 124 16.29 -5.77 9.55
C ALA A 124 15.62 -7.11 9.22
N GLN A 125 15.00 -7.22 8.03
CA GLN A 125 14.37 -8.43 7.52
C GLN A 125 15.17 -8.98 6.32
N PRO A 126 16.32 -9.64 6.56
CA PRO A 126 17.22 -10.05 5.49
C PRO A 126 16.63 -11.13 4.59
N GLU A 127 15.79 -12.04 5.11
CA GLU A 127 15.13 -13.05 4.27
C GLU A 127 14.19 -12.41 3.24
N LEU A 128 13.36 -11.47 3.71
CA LEU A 128 12.40 -10.77 2.87
C LEU A 128 13.10 -9.89 1.82
N ALA A 129 14.20 -9.24 2.21
CA ALA A 129 15.01 -8.46 1.27
C ALA A 129 15.58 -9.33 0.14
N ILE A 130 16.08 -10.53 0.47
CA ILE A 130 16.61 -11.46 -0.54
C ILE A 130 15.49 -11.98 -1.46
N GLU A 131 14.30 -12.24 -0.93
CA GLU A 131 13.14 -12.65 -1.73
C GLU A 131 12.77 -11.59 -2.78
N HIS A 132 12.62 -10.33 -2.35
CA HIS A 132 12.33 -9.22 -3.23
C HIS A 132 13.44 -8.96 -4.26
N LEU A 133 14.71 -9.07 -3.89
CA LEU A 133 15.82 -8.96 -4.85
C LEU A 133 15.77 -10.06 -5.91
N ASN A 134 15.45 -11.29 -5.51
CA ASN A 134 15.30 -12.39 -6.46
C ASN A 134 14.17 -12.10 -7.47
N ASP A 135 13.05 -11.56 -7.01
CA ASP A 135 11.92 -11.22 -7.88
C ASP A 135 12.25 -10.05 -8.81
N ALA A 136 12.94 -9.02 -8.30
CA ALA A 136 13.50 -7.94 -9.11
C ALA A 136 14.40 -8.51 -10.24
N PHE A 137 15.33 -9.42 -9.92
CA PHE A 137 16.22 -10.01 -10.92
C PHE A 137 15.47 -10.88 -11.95
N LYS A 138 14.48 -11.66 -11.52
CA LYS A 138 13.61 -12.44 -12.43
C LYS A 138 12.83 -11.55 -13.39
N ARG A 139 12.41 -10.37 -12.94
CA ARG A 139 11.72 -9.36 -13.76
C ARG A 139 12.66 -8.50 -14.62
N GLY A 140 13.98 -8.74 -14.54
CA GLY A 140 14.95 -8.10 -15.41
C GLY A 140 15.70 -6.92 -14.79
N PHE A 141 15.68 -6.75 -13.46
CA PHE A 141 16.54 -5.77 -12.79
C PHE A 141 18.02 -6.10 -13.04
N ARG A 142 18.79 -5.14 -13.58
CA ARG A 142 20.22 -5.32 -13.91
C ARG A 142 21.10 -4.17 -13.45
N GLN A 143 20.58 -3.26 -12.62
CA GLN A 143 21.35 -2.12 -12.09
C GLN A 143 22.23 -2.58 -10.90
N PHE A 144 23.19 -3.47 -11.17
CA PHE A 144 24.08 -4.02 -10.14
C PHE A 144 24.98 -2.95 -9.50
N ASP A 145 25.33 -1.89 -10.25
CA ASP A 145 26.04 -0.74 -9.68
C ASP A 145 25.23 -0.07 -8.55
N LEU A 146 23.89 0.03 -8.72
CA LEU A 146 23.00 0.57 -7.71
C LEU A 146 22.94 -0.35 -6.49
N LEU A 147 22.84 -1.66 -6.71
CA LEU A 147 22.86 -2.68 -5.68
C LEU A 147 24.15 -2.60 -4.84
N ASP A 148 25.31 -2.50 -5.49
CA ASP A 148 26.62 -2.43 -4.84
C ASP A 148 26.77 -1.15 -3.99
N SER A 149 26.22 -0.03 -4.48
CA SER A 149 26.24 1.27 -3.80
C SER A 149 25.26 1.41 -2.62
N THR A 150 24.27 0.52 -2.52
CA THR A 150 23.20 0.61 -1.52
C THR A 150 23.68 0.07 -0.17
N ARG A 151 23.84 0.99 0.79
CA ARG A 151 24.36 0.69 2.14
C ARG A 151 23.41 -0.20 2.95
N ASP A 152 22.11 -0.13 2.68
CA ASP A 152 21.11 -0.96 3.37
C ASP A 152 21.36 -2.46 3.14
N PHE A 153 22.02 -2.83 2.04
CA PHE A 153 22.39 -4.20 1.72
C PHE A 153 23.75 -4.63 2.27
N ASP A 154 24.48 -3.78 3.01
CA ASP A 154 25.80 -4.13 3.53
C ASP A 154 25.76 -5.37 4.45
N VAL A 155 24.69 -5.54 5.22
CA VAL A 155 24.47 -6.76 6.03
C VAL A 155 24.24 -7.99 5.14
N LEU A 156 23.51 -7.84 4.03
CA LEU A 156 23.21 -8.93 3.08
C LEU A 156 24.44 -9.39 2.32
N LYS A 157 25.44 -8.53 2.09
CA LYS A 157 26.67 -8.89 1.36
C LYS A 157 27.44 -10.04 2.02
N SER A 158 27.26 -10.25 3.32
CA SER A 158 27.83 -11.39 4.06
C SER A 158 27.01 -12.68 3.97
N ASP A 159 25.75 -12.62 3.51
CA ASP A 159 24.85 -13.76 3.41
C ASP A 159 25.17 -14.59 2.15
N VAL A 160 25.37 -15.90 2.33
CA VAL A 160 25.68 -16.84 1.24
C VAL A 160 24.56 -16.88 0.20
N ARG A 161 23.30 -16.74 0.61
CA ARG A 161 22.14 -16.73 -0.30
C ARG A 161 22.16 -15.49 -1.19
N TYR A 162 22.48 -14.34 -0.63
CA TYR A 162 22.64 -13.10 -1.39
C TYR A 162 23.79 -13.21 -2.39
N GLN A 163 24.95 -13.72 -1.97
CA GLN A 163 26.10 -13.93 -2.85
C GLN A 163 25.77 -14.88 -4.01
N ALA A 164 25.13 -16.01 -3.73
CA ALA A 164 24.68 -16.95 -4.76
C ALA A 164 23.67 -16.32 -5.71
N LEU A 165 22.76 -15.49 -5.19
CA LEU A 165 21.76 -14.79 -5.99
C LEU A 165 22.44 -13.80 -6.95
N VAL A 166 23.32 -12.92 -6.45
CA VAL A 166 24.03 -11.95 -7.29
C VAL A 166 24.91 -12.64 -8.33
N ALA A 167 25.65 -13.68 -7.94
CA ALA A 167 26.50 -14.43 -8.86
C ALA A 167 25.72 -15.14 -9.99
N ARG A 168 24.44 -15.44 -9.77
CA ARG A 168 23.58 -16.08 -10.78
C ARG A 168 23.05 -15.11 -11.84
N TYR A 169 22.78 -13.87 -11.46
CA TYR A 169 22.09 -12.90 -12.33
C TYR A 169 23.00 -11.82 -12.91
N ARG A 170 24.21 -11.67 -12.37
CA ARG A 170 25.27 -10.81 -12.90
C ARG A 170 25.97 -11.47 -14.09
#